data_AF-A0A919G0L1-F1
#
_entry.id   AF-A0A919G0L1-F1
#
_cell.length_a   1.000
_cell.length_b   1.000
_cell.length_c   1.000
_cell.angle_alpha   90.00
_cell.angle_beta   90.00
_cell.angle_gamma   90.00
#
_symmetry.space_group_name_H-M   'P 1'
#
loop_
_entity.id
_entity.type
_entity.pdbx_description
1 polymer ?
#
loop_
_entity_poly.entity_id
_entity_poly.type
_entity_poly.pdbx_seq_one_letter_code
_entity_poly.pdbx_strand_id
1 'polypeptide(L)'
;MDLPRHYFDPVTLHEVFDDVPAARAYLAELAEHPDRDAPGTLAVRVPLTRALAPEAEDPEAELREAERLGWLAVSLTGGPGDEIAAAHSHASDVPLGAVAPLLRLAHVLQWRHRYSEADLLFGLALEAAHHYGEHAASIEHARRLEYFALQHWGRCRYDQALEVHADHAGPYLDEALALFVLALEQRVEAGAPPEEVASTRLAVRAARERLAELGA
;
A
#
# COMPACT_ATOMS: atom_id res chain seq x y z
N MET A 1 2.56 -0.06 23.44
CA MET A 1 3.96 0.07 23.01
C MET A 1 4.02 0.90 21.74
N ASP A 2 5.14 1.53 21.43
CA ASP A 2 5.33 2.23 20.15
C ASP A 2 5.55 1.21 19.02
N LEU A 3 5.13 1.56 17.80
CA LEU A 3 5.37 0.72 16.63
C LEU A 3 6.89 0.52 16.44
N PRO A 4 7.39 -0.72 16.28
CA PRO A 4 8.81 -0.97 16.04
C PRO A 4 9.33 -0.24 14.79
N ARG A 5 10.61 0.13 14.84
CA ARG A 5 11.26 0.86 13.76
C ARG A 5 11.32 -0.01 12.49
N HIS A 6 11.07 0.64 11.37
CA HIS A 6 11.09 0.04 10.05
C HIS A 6 11.72 1.00 9.04
N TYR A 7 12.13 0.45 7.91
CA TYR A 7 12.61 1.20 6.75
C TYR A 7 12.05 0.57 5.47
N PHE A 8 12.24 1.25 4.33
CA PHE A 8 11.96 0.66 3.02
C PHE A 8 13.26 0.15 2.40
N ASP A 9 13.29 -1.13 2.05
CA ASP A 9 14.42 -1.72 1.33
C ASP A 9 14.63 -0.96 0.01
N PRO A 10 15.85 -0.47 -0.29
CA PRO A 10 16.09 0.34 -1.47
C PRO A 10 15.99 -0.44 -2.79
N VAL A 11 16.04 -1.77 -2.75
CA VAL A 11 15.98 -2.67 -3.91
C VAL A 11 14.55 -3.10 -4.20
N THR A 12 13.80 -3.54 -3.19
CA THR A 12 12.42 -4.04 -3.38
C THR A 12 11.37 -2.98 -3.07
N LEU A 13 11.74 -1.88 -2.40
CA LEU A 13 10.82 -0.87 -1.85
C LEU A 13 9.81 -1.43 -0.83
N HIS A 14 10.04 -2.65 -0.35
CA HIS A 14 9.24 -3.31 0.68
C HIS A 14 9.58 -2.75 2.05
N GLU A 15 8.58 -2.73 2.93
CA GLU A 15 8.76 -2.36 4.33
C GLU A 15 9.43 -3.50 5.09
N VAL A 16 10.50 -3.20 5.82
CA VAL A 16 11.29 -4.16 6.60
C VAL A 16 11.48 -3.62 8.02
N PHE A 17 11.42 -4.51 9.02
CA PHE A 17 11.61 -4.16 10.43
C PHE A 17 13.03 -4.42 10.90
N ASP A 18 13.61 -3.46 11.63
CA ASP A 18 14.95 -3.59 12.21
C ASP A 18 14.99 -4.65 13.35
N ASP A 19 13.88 -4.82 14.06
CA ASP A 19 13.71 -5.75 15.17
C ASP A 19 12.46 -6.61 14.95
N VAL A 20 12.64 -7.69 14.18
CA VAL A 20 11.59 -8.67 13.86
C VAL A 20 10.99 -9.30 15.13
N PRO A 21 11.76 -9.73 16.14
CA PRO A 21 11.19 -10.21 17.40
C PRO A 21 10.28 -9.20 18.09
N ALA A 22 10.66 -7.92 18.19
CA ALA A 22 9.81 -6.90 18.78
C ALA A 22 8.53 -6.65 17.95
N ALA A 23 8.64 -6.63 16.63
CA ALA A 23 7.49 -6.52 15.72
C ALA A 23 6.51 -7.69 15.86
N ARG A 24 7.00 -8.92 16.02
CA ARG A 24 6.16 -10.10 16.29
C ARG A 24 5.47 -10.02 17.65
N ALA A 25 6.20 -9.61 18.69
CA ALA A 25 5.62 -9.43 20.02
C ALA A 25 4.50 -8.37 20.01
N TYR A 26 4.71 -7.28 19.28
CA TYR A 26 3.69 -6.24 19.12
C TYR A 26 2.47 -6.74 18.32
N LEU A 27 2.67 -7.52 17.24
CA LEU A 27 1.56 -8.13 16.50
C LEU A 27 0.74 -9.09 17.38
N ALA A 28 1.41 -9.89 18.22
CA ALA A 28 0.74 -10.80 19.15
C ALA A 28 -0.12 -10.04 20.17
N GLU A 29 0.40 -8.95 20.75
CA GLU A 29 -0.36 -8.07 21.66
C GLU A 29 -1.63 -7.53 20.98
N LEU A 30 -1.52 -7.03 19.75
CA LEU A 30 -2.67 -6.53 18.99
C LEU A 30 -3.70 -7.64 18.68
N ALA A 31 -3.27 -8.87 18.49
CA ALA A 31 -4.15 -10.01 18.23
C ALA A 31 -4.90 -10.51 19.49
N GLU A 32 -4.34 -10.27 20.67
CA GLU A 32 -4.94 -10.62 21.97
C GLU A 32 -5.83 -9.50 22.55
N HIS A 33 -5.72 -8.28 22.03
CA HIS A 33 -6.50 -7.13 22.51
C HIS A 33 -8.03 -7.34 22.32
N PRO A 34 -8.89 -6.88 23.25
CA PRO A 34 -10.35 -6.97 23.09
C PRO A 34 -10.88 -6.33 21.80
N ASP A 35 -10.26 -5.22 21.40
CA ASP A 35 -10.58 -4.48 20.18
C ASP A 35 -9.74 -4.91 18.97
N ARG A 36 -9.28 -6.16 18.92
CA ARG A 36 -8.40 -6.70 17.85
C ARG A 36 -8.95 -6.52 16.43
N ASP A 37 -10.27 -6.45 16.30
CA ASP A 37 -10.97 -6.30 15.02
C ASP A 37 -11.53 -4.89 14.82
N ALA A 38 -11.24 -3.93 15.71
CA ALA A 38 -11.62 -2.54 15.52
C ALA A 38 -10.82 -1.90 14.36
N PRO A 39 -11.40 -0.96 13.58
CA PRO A 39 -10.72 -0.35 12.44
C PRO A 39 -9.34 0.25 12.76
N GLY A 40 -9.19 0.87 13.93
CA GLY A 40 -7.91 1.43 14.38
C GLY A 40 -6.84 0.36 14.62
N THR A 41 -7.22 -0.80 15.17
CA THR A 41 -6.32 -1.93 15.39
C THR A 41 -5.94 -2.60 14.07
N LEU A 42 -6.92 -2.82 13.18
CA LEU A 42 -6.69 -3.40 11.85
C LEU A 42 -5.79 -2.53 10.98
N ALA A 43 -5.84 -1.20 11.13
CA ALA A 43 -4.96 -0.27 10.44
C ALA A 43 -3.47 -0.51 10.71
N VAL A 44 -3.13 -1.20 11.81
CA VAL A 44 -1.77 -1.60 12.17
C VAL A 44 -1.55 -3.09 11.93
N ARG A 45 -2.49 -3.96 12.32
CA ARG A 45 -2.35 -5.41 12.17
C ARG A 45 -2.19 -5.85 10.72
N VAL A 46 -2.96 -5.29 9.78
CA VAL A 46 -2.90 -5.66 8.36
C VAL A 46 -1.49 -5.41 7.77
N PRO A 47 -0.93 -4.18 7.80
CA PRO A 47 0.39 -3.93 7.23
C PRO A 47 1.51 -4.64 8.00
N LEU A 48 1.38 -4.80 9.32
CA LEU A 48 2.38 -5.50 10.14
C LEU A 48 2.43 -7.00 9.83
N THR A 49 1.27 -7.65 9.69
CA THR A 49 1.18 -9.08 9.30
C THR A 49 1.80 -9.28 7.91
N ARG A 50 1.45 -8.42 6.95
CA ARG A 50 2.04 -8.43 5.61
C ARG A 50 3.57 -8.31 5.65
N ALA A 51 4.09 -7.30 6.35
CA ALA A 51 5.52 -7.00 6.39
C ALA A 51 6.34 -8.05 7.16
N LEU A 52 5.73 -8.79 8.09
CA LEU A 52 6.39 -9.90 8.82
C LEU A 52 6.28 -11.25 8.12
N ALA A 53 5.42 -11.38 7.10
CA ALA A 53 5.20 -12.64 6.40
C ALA A 53 6.49 -13.28 5.84
N PRO A 54 7.45 -12.54 5.22
CA PRO A 54 8.69 -13.14 4.72
C PRO A 54 9.53 -13.84 5.79
N GLU A 55 9.39 -13.44 7.05
CA GLU A 55 10.13 -13.99 8.18
C GLU A 55 9.41 -15.20 8.81
N ALA A 56 8.16 -15.48 8.41
CA ALA A 56 7.32 -16.51 9.02
C ALA A 56 7.65 -17.91 8.52
N GLU A 57 7.25 -18.94 9.28
CA GLU A 57 7.41 -20.34 8.86
C GLU A 57 6.58 -20.67 7.62
N ASP A 58 5.39 -20.08 7.50
CA ASP A 58 4.52 -20.15 6.32
C ASP A 58 4.13 -18.72 5.87
N PRO A 59 4.96 -18.06 5.04
CA PRO A 59 4.70 -16.71 4.55
C PRO A 59 3.36 -16.56 3.84
N GLU A 60 2.94 -17.58 3.10
CA GLU A 60 1.69 -17.56 2.34
C GLU A 60 0.47 -17.66 3.27
N ALA A 61 0.57 -18.36 4.40
CA ALA A 61 -0.48 -18.34 5.43
C ALA A 61 -0.61 -16.98 6.10
N GLU A 62 0.50 -16.32 6.43
CA GLU A 62 0.49 -14.97 7.00
C GLU A 62 -0.10 -13.94 6.02
N LEU A 63 0.25 -14.02 4.74
CA LEU A 63 -0.33 -13.13 3.72
C LEU A 63 -1.83 -13.40 3.51
N ARG A 64 -2.28 -14.66 3.57
CA ARG A 64 -3.71 -15.00 3.56
C ARG A 64 -4.46 -14.42 4.76
N GLU A 65 -3.85 -14.45 5.95
CA GLU A 65 -4.43 -13.82 7.14
C GLU A 65 -4.46 -12.29 7.02
N ALA A 66 -3.40 -11.68 6.51
CA ALA A 66 -3.36 -10.24 6.24
C ALA A 66 -4.47 -9.82 5.25
N GLU A 67 -4.74 -10.65 4.23
CA GLU A 67 -5.81 -10.41 3.27
C GLU A 67 -7.19 -10.50 3.93
N ARG A 68 -7.43 -11.55 4.73
CA ARG A 68 -8.67 -11.72 5.49
C ARG A 68 -8.93 -10.52 6.41
N LEU A 69 -7.91 -10.06 7.13
CA LEU A 69 -7.98 -8.87 7.99
C LEU A 69 -8.20 -7.58 7.17
N GLY A 70 -7.60 -7.50 5.98
CA GLY A 70 -7.80 -6.38 5.04
C GLY A 70 -9.24 -6.27 4.56
N TRP A 71 -9.85 -7.38 4.12
CA TRP A 71 -11.27 -7.40 3.73
C TRP A 71 -12.20 -7.06 4.88
N LEU A 72 -11.90 -7.54 6.10
CA LEU A 72 -12.63 -7.15 7.31
C LEU A 72 -12.55 -5.64 7.56
N ALA A 73 -11.36 -5.04 7.45
CA ALA A 73 -11.17 -3.61 7.64
C ALA A 73 -11.96 -2.78 6.61
N VAL A 74 -11.91 -3.16 5.33
CA VAL A 74 -12.68 -2.49 4.26
C VAL A 74 -14.19 -2.56 4.56
N SER A 75 -14.68 -3.76 4.89
CA SER A 75 -16.10 -3.99 5.22
C SER A 75 -16.58 -3.14 6.39
N LEU A 76 -15.80 -3.07 7.48
CA LEU A 76 -16.14 -2.29 8.68
C LEU A 76 -16.20 -0.78 8.41
N THR A 77 -15.52 -0.31 7.36
CA THR A 77 -15.55 1.09 6.92
C THR A 77 -16.58 1.38 5.82
N GLY A 78 -17.40 0.40 5.45
CA GLY A 78 -18.45 0.53 4.45
C GLY A 78 -17.96 0.47 3.00
N GLY A 79 -16.73 0.00 2.75
CA GLY A 79 -16.23 -0.27 1.41
C GLY A 79 -16.70 -1.64 0.86
N PRO A 80 -16.21 -2.04 -0.32
CA PRO A 80 -16.54 -3.35 -0.89
C PRO A 80 -16.05 -4.49 -0.01
N GLY A 81 -16.93 -5.43 0.34
CA GLY A 81 -16.62 -6.49 1.30
C GLY A 81 -15.82 -7.66 0.72
N ASP A 82 -15.72 -7.75 -0.60
CA ASP A 82 -14.97 -8.79 -1.32
C ASP A 82 -14.54 -8.32 -2.72
N GLU A 83 -13.81 -9.18 -3.42
CA GLU A 83 -13.26 -8.93 -4.76
C GLU A 83 -14.35 -8.67 -5.81
N ILE A 84 -15.47 -9.39 -5.73
CA ILE A 84 -16.56 -9.26 -6.69
C ILE A 84 -17.23 -7.89 -6.50
N ALA A 85 -17.50 -7.49 -5.27
CA ALA A 85 -18.05 -6.18 -4.95
C ALA A 85 -17.08 -5.06 -5.39
N ALA A 86 -15.78 -5.22 -5.15
CA ALA A 86 -14.77 -4.25 -5.55
C ALA A 86 -14.74 -4.06 -7.08
N ALA A 87 -14.81 -5.15 -7.86
CA ALA A 87 -14.80 -5.10 -9.31
C ALA A 87 -16.02 -4.39 -9.94
N HIS A 88 -17.11 -4.24 -9.19
CA HIS A 88 -18.33 -3.55 -9.63
C HIS A 88 -18.54 -2.20 -8.92
N SER A 89 -17.61 -1.77 -8.07
CA SER A 89 -17.72 -0.51 -7.34
C SER A 89 -17.24 0.66 -8.20
N HIS A 90 -17.89 1.81 -8.06
CA HIS A 90 -17.39 3.07 -8.59
C HIS A 90 -16.77 3.91 -7.47
N ALA A 91 -15.92 4.87 -7.84
CA ALA A 91 -15.27 5.80 -6.90
C ALA A 91 -16.26 6.51 -5.95
N SER A 92 -17.43 6.89 -6.46
CA SER A 92 -18.50 7.54 -5.67
C SER A 92 -19.16 6.62 -4.64
N ASP A 93 -19.02 5.31 -4.80
CA ASP A 93 -19.63 4.30 -3.92
C ASP A 93 -18.71 3.93 -2.76
N VAL A 94 -17.43 4.29 -2.83
CA VAL A 94 -16.43 4.02 -1.80
C VAL A 94 -16.39 5.17 -0.80
N PRO A 95 -16.79 4.98 0.47
CA PRO A 95 -16.68 6.03 1.47
C PRO A 95 -15.22 6.46 1.69
N LEU A 96 -14.98 7.75 1.98
CA LEU A 96 -13.64 8.26 2.25
C LEU A 96 -12.89 7.45 3.34
N GLY A 97 -13.62 6.98 4.36
CA GLY A 97 -13.06 6.14 5.43
C GLY A 97 -12.56 4.76 4.97
N ALA A 98 -13.04 4.26 3.83
CA ALA A 98 -12.65 2.97 3.26
C ALA A 98 -11.43 3.03 2.34
N VAL A 99 -11.01 4.23 1.92
CA VAL A 99 -9.86 4.41 1.03
C VAL A 99 -8.55 3.88 1.64
N ALA A 100 -8.23 4.25 2.89
CA ALA A 100 -7.01 3.76 3.53
C ALA A 100 -7.01 2.24 3.78
N PRO A 101 -8.10 1.60 4.25
CA PRO A 101 -8.23 0.14 4.25
C PRO A 101 -8.01 -0.50 2.87
N LEU A 102 -8.59 0.04 1.80
CA LEU A 102 -8.39 -0.46 0.44
C LEU A 102 -6.91 -0.43 0.03
N LEU A 103 -6.20 0.67 0.28
CA LEU A 103 -4.77 0.79 0.00
C LEU A 103 -3.93 -0.25 0.75
N ARG A 104 -4.28 -0.55 2.01
CA ARG A 104 -3.57 -1.58 2.80
C ARG A 104 -3.82 -2.97 2.24
N LEU A 105 -5.06 -3.29 1.90
CA LEU A 105 -5.43 -4.57 1.29
C LEU A 105 -4.79 -4.75 -0.09
N ALA A 106 -4.76 -3.70 -0.92
CA ALA A 106 -4.11 -3.71 -2.23
C ALA A 106 -2.62 -4.07 -2.11
N HIS A 107 -1.91 -3.52 -1.12
CA HIS A 107 -0.53 -3.94 -0.86
C HIS A 107 -0.40 -5.40 -0.41
N VAL A 108 -1.37 -5.95 0.33
CA VAL A 108 -1.34 -7.37 0.67
C VAL A 108 -1.45 -8.21 -0.60
N LEU A 109 -2.38 -7.87 -1.49
CA LEU A 109 -2.55 -8.55 -2.78
C LEU A 109 -1.30 -8.43 -3.65
N GLN A 110 -0.64 -7.25 -3.67
CA GLN A 110 0.65 -7.05 -4.32
C GLN A 110 1.71 -8.04 -3.80
N TRP A 111 1.84 -8.19 -2.47
CA TRP A 111 2.83 -9.09 -1.86
C TRP A 111 2.48 -10.57 -2.06
N ARG A 112 1.22 -10.88 -2.37
CA ARG A 112 0.77 -12.21 -2.82
C ARG A 112 0.92 -12.41 -4.34
N HIS A 113 1.54 -11.47 -5.04
CA HIS A 113 1.68 -11.45 -6.51
C HIS A 113 0.34 -11.48 -7.26
N ARG A 114 -0.77 -11.09 -6.60
CA ARG A 114 -2.11 -10.94 -7.17
C ARG A 114 -2.28 -9.55 -7.75
N TYR A 115 -1.44 -9.25 -8.74
CA TYR A 115 -1.25 -7.87 -9.17
C TYR A 115 -2.47 -7.27 -9.88
N SER A 116 -3.25 -8.06 -10.60
CA SER A 116 -4.46 -7.55 -11.28
C SER A 116 -5.50 -7.07 -10.27
N GLU A 117 -5.67 -7.81 -9.16
CA GLU A 117 -6.55 -7.43 -8.07
C GLU A 117 -5.98 -6.26 -7.27
N ALA A 118 -4.67 -6.23 -7.02
CA ALA A 118 -4.00 -5.11 -6.39
C ALA A 118 -4.18 -3.80 -7.20
N ASP A 119 -3.95 -3.86 -8.51
CA ASP A 119 -4.13 -2.72 -9.44
C ASP A 119 -5.57 -2.19 -9.41
N LEU A 120 -6.56 -3.09 -9.41
CA LEU A 120 -7.96 -2.73 -9.30
C LEU A 120 -8.25 -1.97 -8.00
N LEU A 121 -7.75 -2.46 -6.86
CA LEU A 121 -7.97 -1.81 -5.57
C LEU A 121 -7.20 -0.49 -5.43
N PHE A 122 -5.98 -0.39 -5.97
CA PHE A 122 -5.22 0.87 -6.00
C PHE A 122 -5.92 1.92 -6.86
N GLY A 123 -6.39 1.54 -8.06
CA GLY A 123 -7.15 2.43 -8.94
C GLY A 123 -8.44 2.91 -8.29
N LEU A 124 -9.23 2.00 -7.72
CA LEU A 124 -10.48 2.34 -7.02
C LEU A 124 -10.23 3.30 -5.84
N ALA A 125 -9.19 3.05 -5.05
CA ALA A 125 -8.82 3.91 -3.94
C ALA A 125 -8.33 5.30 -4.40
N LEU A 126 -7.55 5.36 -5.49
CA LEU A 126 -7.08 6.60 -6.08
C LEU A 126 -8.24 7.45 -6.59
N GLU A 127 -9.15 6.87 -7.37
CA GLU A 127 -10.30 7.57 -7.93
C GLU A 127 -11.24 8.06 -6.81
N ALA A 128 -11.47 7.25 -5.76
CA ALA A 128 -12.26 7.66 -4.61
C ALA A 128 -11.60 8.81 -3.85
N ALA A 129 -10.29 8.74 -3.59
CA ALA A 129 -9.54 9.82 -2.95
C ALA A 129 -9.63 11.13 -3.75
N HIS A 130 -9.44 11.05 -5.07
CA HIS A 130 -9.55 12.17 -5.99
C HIS A 130 -10.96 12.80 -5.96
N HIS A 131 -12.01 11.96 -6.05
CA HIS A 131 -13.40 12.41 -6.00
C HIS A 131 -13.69 13.27 -4.75
N TYR A 132 -13.25 12.82 -3.56
CA TYR A 132 -13.43 13.60 -2.33
C TYR A 132 -12.48 14.80 -2.22
N GLY A 133 -11.30 14.75 -2.84
CA GLY A 133 -10.35 15.86 -2.93
C GLY A 133 -10.90 17.07 -3.70
N GLU A 134 -11.87 16.83 -4.58
CA GLU A 134 -12.55 17.90 -5.33
C GLU A 134 -13.86 18.36 -4.69
N HIS A 135 -14.57 17.50 -3.95
CA HIS A 135 -16.00 17.72 -3.62
C HIS A 135 -16.36 17.69 -2.12
N ALA A 136 -15.44 17.38 -1.20
CA ALA A 136 -15.76 17.15 0.22
C ALA A 136 -15.28 18.25 1.17
N ALA A 137 -15.81 18.26 2.41
CA ALA A 137 -15.30 19.13 3.48
C ALA A 137 -13.90 18.73 3.98
N SER A 138 -13.42 17.52 3.63
CA SER A 138 -12.16 16.93 4.10
C SER A 138 -11.10 16.86 2.99
N ILE A 139 -11.00 17.91 2.17
CA ILE A 139 -10.11 18.01 0.99
C ILE A 139 -8.66 17.61 1.33
N GLU A 140 -8.11 18.14 2.41
CA GLU A 140 -6.71 17.89 2.78
C GLU A 140 -6.45 16.41 3.07
N HIS A 141 -7.36 15.75 3.79
CA HIS A 141 -7.25 14.33 4.09
C HIS A 141 -7.38 13.48 2.82
N ALA A 142 -8.32 13.83 1.94
CA ALA A 142 -8.51 13.13 0.67
C ALA A 142 -7.30 13.27 -0.26
N ARG A 143 -6.74 14.49 -0.40
CA ARG A 143 -5.49 14.72 -1.14
C ARG A 143 -4.31 13.95 -0.56
N ARG A 144 -4.25 13.81 0.77
CA ARG A 144 -3.25 12.97 1.41
C ARG A 144 -3.37 11.51 1.02
N LEU A 145 -4.58 10.98 0.99
CA LEU A 145 -4.84 9.62 0.52
C LEU A 145 -4.52 9.45 -0.97
N GLU A 146 -4.73 10.48 -1.79
CA GLU A 146 -4.41 10.48 -3.22
C GLU A 146 -2.91 10.27 -3.48
N TYR A 147 -2.03 11.06 -2.86
CA TYR A 147 -0.59 10.85 -3.03
C TYR A 147 -0.06 9.58 -2.35
N PHE A 148 -0.79 9.01 -1.37
CA PHE A 148 -0.49 7.67 -0.86
C PHE A 148 -0.88 6.61 -1.89
N ALA A 149 -2.07 6.71 -2.50
CA ALA A 149 -2.53 5.80 -3.53
C ALA A 149 -1.57 5.76 -4.72
N LEU A 150 -1.13 6.93 -5.20
CA LEU A 150 -0.12 7.04 -6.27
C LEU A 150 1.20 6.35 -5.89
N GLN A 151 1.75 6.64 -4.69
CA GLN A 151 3.00 6.02 -4.26
C GLN A 151 2.86 4.49 -4.15
N HIS A 152 1.75 4.01 -3.60
CA HIS A 152 1.54 2.58 -3.35
C HIS A 152 1.27 1.81 -4.64
N TRP A 153 0.49 2.38 -5.55
CA TRP A 153 0.31 1.81 -6.88
C TRP A 153 1.62 1.76 -7.67
N GLY A 154 2.44 2.81 -7.56
CA GLY A 154 3.78 2.81 -8.17
C GLY A 154 4.66 1.67 -7.66
N ARG A 155 4.55 1.29 -6.38
CA ARG A 155 5.26 0.12 -5.83
C ARG A 155 4.74 -1.19 -6.40
N CYS A 156 3.43 -1.31 -6.63
CA CYS A 156 2.86 -2.48 -7.30
C CYS A 156 3.41 -2.64 -8.72
N ARG A 157 3.46 -1.54 -9.50
CA ARG A 157 4.09 -1.52 -10.82
C ARG A 157 5.58 -1.88 -10.76
N TYR A 158 6.29 -1.36 -9.77
CA TYR A 158 7.70 -1.69 -9.57
C TYR A 158 7.91 -3.18 -9.28
N ASP A 159 7.11 -3.79 -8.41
CA ASP A 159 7.17 -5.23 -8.12
C ASP A 159 6.84 -6.08 -9.35
N GLN A 160 5.81 -5.71 -10.13
CA GLN A 160 5.51 -6.38 -11.40
C GLN A 160 6.73 -6.40 -12.33
N ALA A 161 7.49 -5.30 -12.38
CA ALA A 161 8.70 -5.22 -13.17
C ALA A 161 9.83 -6.14 -12.68
N LEU A 162 9.89 -6.42 -11.37
CA LEU A 162 10.89 -7.32 -10.79
C LEU A 162 10.58 -8.81 -11.08
N GLU A 163 9.31 -9.16 -11.24
CA GLU A 163 8.87 -10.54 -11.50
C GLU A 163 8.93 -10.94 -12.98
N VAL A 164 8.77 -9.98 -13.90
CA VAL A 164 8.77 -10.26 -15.34
C VAL A 164 10.19 -10.35 -15.90
N HIS A 165 10.33 -11.00 -17.05
CA HIS A 165 11.58 -10.96 -17.81
C HIS A 165 11.97 -9.52 -18.19
N ALA A 166 13.27 -9.24 -18.20
CA ALA A 166 13.84 -7.91 -18.47
C ALA A 166 13.25 -7.22 -19.72
N ASP A 167 13.01 -7.97 -20.80
CA ASP A 167 12.44 -7.44 -22.05
C ASP A 167 11.01 -6.86 -21.90
N HIS A 168 10.32 -7.17 -20.80
CA HIS A 168 8.95 -6.72 -20.51
C HIS A 168 8.87 -5.83 -19.27
N ALA A 169 9.98 -5.60 -18.55
CA ALA A 169 10.01 -4.81 -17.33
C ALA A 169 9.88 -3.30 -17.59
N GLY A 170 10.34 -2.83 -18.75
CA GLY A 170 10.37 -1.40 -19.12
C GLY A 170 9.04 -0.66 -18.92
N PRO A 171 7.93 -1.11 -19.54
CA PRO A 171 6.63 -0.44 -19.39
C PRO A 171 6.15 -0.32 -17.94
N TYR A 172 6.34 -1.37 -17.13
CA TYR A 172 5.98 -1.35 -15.71
C TYR A 172 6.83 -0.35 -14.92
N LEU A 173 8.12 -0.25 -15.21
CA LEU A 173 9.01 0.72 -14.55
C LEU A 173 8.71 2.16 -14.97
N ASP A 174 8.36 2.40 -16.23
CA ASP A 174 7.94 3.72 -16.72
C ASP A 174 6.65 4.16 -16.02
N GLU A 175 5.66 3.28 -15.89
CA GLU A 175 4.44 3.54 -15.12
C GLU A 175 4.73 3.78 -13.64
N ALA A 176 5.56 2.94 -13.02
CA ALA A 176 5.98 3.12 -11.63
C ALA A 176 6.64 4.49 -11.40
N LEU A 177 7.56 4.87 -12.29
CA LEU A 177 8.26 6.15 -12.21
C LEU A 177 7.29 7.33 -12.36
N ALA A 178 6.35 7.27 -13.31
CA ALA A 178 5.35 8.31 -13.50
C ALA A 178 4.49 8.51 -12.23
N LEU A 179 4.02 7.41 -11.63
CA LEU A 179 3.25 7.42 -10.38
C LEU A 179 4.07 7.99 -9.21
N PHE A 180 5.33 7.59 -9.06
CA PHE A 180 6.20 8.12 -8.00
C PHE A 180 6.51 9.61 -8.16
N VAL A 181 6.74 10.08 -9.39
CA VAL A 181 6.98 11.51 -9.67
C VAL A 181 5.74 12.32 -9.34
N LEU A 182 4.56 11.88 -9.78
CA LEU A 182 3.31 12.59 -9.48
C LEU A 182 3.02 12.61 -7.96
N ALA A 183 3.23 11.49 -7.26
CA ALA A 183 3.11 11.44 -5.80
C ALA A 183 4.09 12.41 -5.10
N LEU A 184 5.32 12.55 -5.62
CA LEU A 184 6.33 13.45 -5.08
C LEU A 184 5.94 14.92 -5.27
N GLU A 185 5.45 15.28 -6.45
CA GLU A 185 4.98 16.63 -6.77
C GLU A 185 3.83 17.02 -5.83
N GLN A 186 2.82 16.16 -5.69
CA GLN A 186 1.68 16.41 -4.81
C GLN A 186 2.11 16.53 -3.33
N ARG A 187 3.04 15.69 -2.85
CA ARG A 187 3.56 15.79 -1.47
C ARG A 187 4.31 17.09 -1.21
N VAL A 188 5.13 17.53 -2.16
CA VAL A 188 5.89 18.78 -2.03
C VAL A 188 4.95 19.97 -2.03
N GLU A 189 3.96 19.99 -2.93
CA GLU A 189 2.95 21.05 -2.97
C GLU A 189 2.12 21.12 -1.67
N ALA A 190 1.74 19.96 -1.13
CA ALA A 190 0.97 19.85 0.11
C ALA A 190 1.79 20.10 1.39
N GLY A 191 3.11 20.28 1.30
CA GLY A 191 3.97 20.43 2.47
C GLY A 191 4.03 19.18 3.37
N ALA A 192 3.98 18.00 2.76
CA ALA A 192 4.01 16.73 3.48
C ALA A 192 5.29 16.56 4.34
N PRO A 193 5.25 15.73 5.41
CA PRO A 193 6.41 15.51 6.27
C PRO A 193 7.68 15.09 5.51
N PRO A 194 8.88 15.55 5.93
CA PRO A 194 10.13 15.28 5.22
C PRO A 194 10.42 13.78 4.99
N GLU A 195 10.03 12.92 5.93
CA GLU A 195 10.16 11.47 5.85
C GLU A 195 9.31 10.85 4.74
N GLU A 196 8.09 11.37 4.52
CA GLU A 196 7.20 10.92 3.44
C GLU A 196 7.78 11.35 2.07
N VAL A 197 8.32 12.57 1.99
CA VAL A 197 9.00 13.07 0.78
C VAL A 197 10.27 12.26 0.51
N ALA A 198 11.05 11.93 1.53
CA ALA A 198 12.26 11.12 1.41
C ALA A 198 11.94 9.69 0.92
N SER A 199 10.87 9.09 1.43
CA SER A 199 10.37 7.78 0.99
C SER A 199 10.00 7.77 -0.50
N THR A 200 9.30 8.80 -0.99
CA THR A 200 8.98 8.89 -2.43
C THR A 200 10.22 9.13 -3.28
N ARG A 201 11.17 9.96 -2.82
CA ARG A 201 12.44 10.17 -3.54
C ARG A 201 13.27 8.89 -3.65
N LEU A 202 13.26 8.04 -2.63
CA LEU A 202 13.88 6.71 -2.70
C LEU A 202 13.25 5.89 -3.83
N ALA A 203 11.92 5.82 -3.90
CA ALA A 203 11.21 5.08 -4.94
C ALA A 203 11.48 5.62 -6.35
N VAL A 204 11.46 6.94 -6.54
CA VAL A 204 11.84 7.59 -7.81
C VAL A 204 13.26 7.20 -8.22
N ARG A 205 14.20 7.21 -7.28
CA ARG A 205 15.60 6.84 -7.56
C ARG A 205 15.71 5.37 -7.97
N ALA A 206 15.10 4.46 -7.21
CA ALA A 206 15.13 3.02 -7.50
C ALA A 206 14.54 2.68 -8.88
N ALA A 207 13.42 3.32 -9.26
CA ALA A 207 12.83 3.15 -10.59
C ALA A 207 13.75 3.64 -11.72
N ARG A 208 14.39 4.81 -11.54
CA ARG A 208 15.35 5.35 -12.53
C ARG A 208 16.60 4.49 -12.67
N GLU A 209 17.16 4.02 -11.57
CA GLU A 209 18.33 3.14 -11.57
C GLU A 209 18.00 1.84 -12.33
N ARG A 210 16.84 1.23 -12.05
CA ARG A 210 16.42 0.01 -12.75
C ARG A 210 16.18 0.22 -14.24
N LEU A 211 15.54 1.33 -14.64
CA LEU A 211 15.37 1.67 -16.06
C LEU A 211 16.73 1.85 -16.77
N ALA A 212 17.70 2.46 -16.09
CA ALA A 212 19.05 2.62 -16.64
C ALA A 212 19.77 1.27 -16.81
N GLU A 213 19.59 0.33 -15.88
CA GLU A 213 20.14 -1.03 -15.98
C GLU A 213 19.58 -1.81 -17.18
N LEU A 214 18.30 -1.61 -17.54
CA LEU A 214 17.69 -2.28 -18.70
C LEU A 214 18.17 -1.71 -20.05
N GLY A 215 18.65 -0.47 -20.07
CA GLY A 215 19.15 0.21 -21.27
C GLY A 215 20.68 0.14 -21.46
N ALA A 216 21.41 -0.43 -20.50
CA ALA A 216 22.87 -0.58 -20.50
C ALA A 216 23.32 -1.92 -21.11
#